data_AF-X1J7G6-F1
#
_entry.id   AF-X1J7G6-F1
#
_cell.length_a   1.000
_cell.length_b   1.000
_cell.length_c   1.000
_cell.angle_alpha   90.00
_cell.angle_beta   90.00
_cell.angle_gamma   90.00
#
_symmetry.space_group_name_H-M   'P 1'
#
loop_
_entity.id
_entity.type
_entity.pdbx_description
1 polymer ?
#
loop_
_entity_poly.entity_id
_entity_poly.type
_entity_poly.pdbx_seq_one_letter_code
_entity_poly.pdbx_strand_id
1 'polypeptide(L)' 'MFAWSIDVKGNFIIADNPPGSLLLLPYYGFCDYNDKLYLNTAKWINSDLNPYHFKGRFEGNGNEHA' A
#
# COMPACT_ATOMS: atom_id res chain seq x y z
N MET A 1 8.85 4.72 -2.76
CA MET A 1 7.64 3.92 -2.57
C MET A 1 8.07 2.48 -2.43
N PHE A 2 7.42 1.72 -1.56
CA PHE A 2 7.57 0.27 -1.46
C PHE A 2 6.77 -0.43 -2.56
N ALA A 3 7.33 -1.52 -3.08
CA ALA A 3 6.60 -2.50 -3.89
C ALA A 3 5.96 -3.54 -2.97
N TRP A 4 4.82 -4.10 -3.37
CA TRP A 4 4.12 -5.11 -2.60
C TRP A 4 4.77 -6.50 -2.73
N SER A 5 5.22 -6.82 -3.94
CA SER A 5 5.92 -8.07 -4.25
C SER A 5 6.99 -7.83 -5.31
N ILE A 6 8.09 -8.58 -5.23
CA ILE A 6 9.21 -8.55 -6.17
C ILE A 6 9.65 -9.98 -6.51
N ASP A 7 10.26 -10.17 -7.68
CA ASP A 7 10.72 -11.47 -8.15
C ASP A 7 12.25 -11.65 -8.14
N VAL A 8 12.98 -10.70 -7.55
CA VAL A 8 14.47 -10.58 -7.55
C VAL A 8 15.14 -10.58 -8.94
N LYS A 9 14.37 -10.49 -10.02
CA LYS A 9 14.85 -10.30 -11.41
C LYS A 9 14.61 -8.88 -11.92
N GLY A 10 14.09 -8.01 -11.06
CA GLY A 10 13.80 -6.61 -11.36
C GLY A 10 12.32 -6.32 -11.64
N ASN A 11 11.45 -7.33 -11.63
CA ASN A 11 10.01 -7.11 -11.74
C ASN A 11 9.39 -6.88 -10.35
N PHE A 12 8.33 -6.08 -10.32
CA PHE A 12 7.64 -5.72 -9.09
C PHE A 12 6.15 -5.49 -9.34
N ILE A 13 5.36 -5.65 -8.27
CA ILE A 13 3.93 -5.34 -8.25
C ILE A 13 3.71 -4.12 -7.36
N ILE A 14 3.00 -3.13 -7.87
CA ILE A 14 2.47 -2.00 -7.10
C ILE A 14 1.03 -2.32 -6.73
N ALA A 15 0.82 -2.66 -5.46
CA ALA A 15 -0.47 -3.03 -4.91
C ALA A 15 -0.48 -2.80 -3.40
N ASP A 16 -1.64 -3.03 -2.77
CA ASP A 16 -1.76 -3.18 -1.33
C ASP A 16 -2.83 -4.22 -1.00
N ASN A 17 -2.73 -4.88 0.15
CA ASN A 17 -3.70 -5.87 0.58
C ASN A 17 -3.99 -5.71 2.09
N PRO A 18 -5.21 -5.34 2.52
CA PRO A 18 -5.52 -5.04 3.92
C PRO A 18 -5.01 -6.03 4.99
N PRO A 19 -5.12 -7.37 4.83
CA PRO A 19 -4.60 -8.34 5.81
C PRO A 19 -3.08 -8.30 6.02
N GLY A 20 -2.34 -7.72 5.07
CA GLY A 20 -0.88 -7.57 5.09
C GLY A 20 -0.44 -6.24 4.48
N SER A 21 -1.16 -5.17 4.80
CA SER A 21 -1.01 -3.88 4.13
C SER A 21 0.38 -3.30 4.37
N LEU A 22 0.94 -2.65 3.33
CA LEU A 22 2.15 -1.85 3.45
C LEU A 22 1.97 -0.66 4.41
N LEU A 23 0.72 -0.29 4.73
CA LEU A 23 0.42 0.70 5.77
C LEU A 23 0.81 0.23 7.18
N LEU A 24 0.99 -1.07 7.39
CA LEU A 24 1.39 -1.64 8.68
C LEU A 24 2.92 -1.64 8.90
N LEU A 25 3.72 -1.29 7.89
CA LEU A 25 5.18 -1.31 7.99
C LEU A 25 5.73 -0.48 9.16
N PRO A 26 5.27 0.77 9.41
CA PRO A 26 5.72 1.54 10.56
C PRO A 26 5.28 0.95 11.89
N TYR A 27 4.06 0.39 11.95
CA TYR A 27 3.53 -0.26 13.15
C TYR A 27 4.40 -1.44 13.59
N TYR A 28 4.89 -2.22 12.62
CA TYR A 28 5.82 -3.33 12.87
C TYR A 28 7.29 -2.90 13.01
N GLY A 29 7.61 -1.61 12.89
CA GLY A 29 8.96 -1.08 13.08
C GLY A 29 9.91 -1.29 11.88
N PHE A 30 9.39 -1.57 10.68
CA PHE A 30 10.22 -1.68 9.47
C PHE A 30 10.72 -0.32 8.96
N CYS A 31 9.98 0.75 9.22
CA CYS A 31 10.36 2.11 8.85
C CYS A 31 9.75 3.14 9.82
N ASP A 32 10.24 4.38 9.77
CA ASP A 32 9.67 5.49 10.53
C ASP A 32 8.34 5.94 9.90
N TYR A 33 7.39 6.40 10.71
CA TYR A 33 6.11 6.94 10.22
C TYR A 33 6.29 8.17 9.30
N ASN A 34 7.40 8.89 9.44
CA ASN A 34 7.77 10.04 8.60
C ASN A 34 8.72 9.67 7.45
N ASP A 35 9.01 8.39 7.24
CA ASP A 35 9.83 7.94 6.13
C ASP A 35 9.18 8.36 4.80
N LYS A 36 9.94 9.04 3.94
CA LYS A 36 9.44 9.56 2.65
C LYS A 36 8.94 8.45 1.72
N LEU A 37 9.56 7.27 1.73
CA LEU A 37 9.14 6.12 0.94
C LEU A 37 7.80 5.57 1.45
N TYR A 38 7.62 5.49 2.78
CA TYR A 38 6.36 5.11 3.41
C TYR A 38 5.25 6.12 3.08
N LEU A 39 5.50 7.42 3.27
CA LEU A 39 4.52 8.46 2.99
C LEU A 39 4.08 8.46 1.52
N ASN A 40 5.00 8.20 0.58
CA ASN A 40 4.64 8.05 -0.82
C ASN A 40 3.78 6.80 -1.07
N THR A 41 4.08 5.68 -0.39
CA THR A 41 3.25 4.46 -0.46
C THR A 41 1.86 4.71 0.09
N ALA A 42 1.74 5.31 1.27
CA ALA A 42 0.45 5.62 1.89
C ALA A 42 -0.39 6.58 1.04
N LYS A 43 0.25 7.56 0.38
CA LYS A 43 -0.42 8.45 -0.58
C LYS A 43 -0.98 7.69 -1.78
N TRP A 44 -0.20 6.77 -2.36
CA TRP A 44 -0.66 5.99 -3.50
C TRP A 44 -1.83 5.05 -3.12
N ILE A 45 -1.73 4.36 -1.98
CA ILE A 45 -2.77 3.44 -1.49
C ILE A 45 -4.11 4.14 -1.33
N ASN A 46 -4.11 5.36 -0.78
CA ASN A 46 -5.31 6.17 -0.57
C ASN A 46 -5.59 7.15 -1.73
N SER A 47 -5.23 6.78 -2.96
CA SER A 47 -5.49 7.58 -4.16
C SER A 47 -6.28 6.81 -5.20
N ASP A 48 -6.85 7.53 -6.16
CA ASP A 48 -7.52 6.94 -7.33
C ASP A 48 -6.60 6.13 -8.25
N LEU A 49 -5.27 6.18 -8.01
CA LEU A 49 -4.31 5.35 -8.74
C LEU A 49 -4.28 3.90 -8.22
N ASN A 50 -4.77 3.67 -6.99
CA ASN A 50 -4.99 2.33 -6.48
C ASN A 50 -6.36 1.83 -6.99
N PRO A 51 -6.42 0.81 -7.85
CA PRO A 51 -7.69 0.32 -8.39
C PRO A 51 -8.63 -0.26 -7.33
N TYR A 52 -8.11 -0.59 -6.15
CA TYR A 52 -8.88 -1.10 -5.02
C TYR A 52 -9.24 -0.02 -3.99
N HIS A 53 -9.01 1.26 -4.31
CA HIS A 53 -9.47 2.36 -3.48
C HIS A 53 -10.92 2.72 -3.80
N PHE A 54 -11.80 2.56 -2.82
CA PHE A 54 -13.23 2.84 -2.96
C PHE A 54 -13.60 4.17 -2.33
N LYS A 55 -14.27 5.02 -3.11
CA LYS A 55 -14.83 6.29 -2.65
C LYS A 55 -16.31 6.16 -2.32
N GLY A 56 -16.72 6.79 -1.24
CA GLY A 56 -18.12 6.81 -0.81
C GLY A 56 -18.27 7.42 0.58
N ARG A 57 -19.43 7.20 1.20
CA ARG A 57 -19.67 7.62 2.60
C ARG A 57 -18.70 6.96 3.58
N PHE A 58 -18.28 5.74 3.26
CA PHE A 58 -17.25 4.99 3.98
C PHE A 58 -16.19 4.61 2.95
N GLU A 59 -15.18 5.45 2.81
CA GLU A 59 -14.04 5.19 1.95
C GLU A 59 -13.11 4.14 2.56
N GLY A 60 -12.40 3.42 1.71
CA GLY A 60 -11.48 2.38 2.17
C GLY A 60 -10.76 1.68 1.02
N ASN A 61 -9.87 0.77 1.39
CA ASN A 61 -9.07 -0.01 0.45
C ASN A 61 -9.52 -1.48 0.55
N GLY A 62 -9.95 -2.06 -0.57
CA GLY A 62 -10.21 -3.49 -0.67
C GLY A 62 -9.05 -4.23 -1.33
N ASN A 63 -9.33 -5.38 -1.93
CA ASN A 63 -8.37 -6.19 -2.65
C ASN A 63 -9.07 -7.15 -3.64
N GLU A 64 -8.29 -7.98 -4.35
CA GLU A 64 -8.81 -8.97 -5.30
C GLU A 64 -9.69 -10.06 -4.69
N HIS A 65 -9.55 -10.31 -3.39
CA HIS A 65 -10.33 -11.30 -2.68
C HIS A 65 -11.71 -10.78 -2.27
N ALA A 66 -11.81 -9.52 -1.83
CA ALA A 66 -13.04 -8.89 -1.34
C ALA A 66 -13.00 -7.35 -1.41
#